data_AF-A0A4R3ZFQ8-F1
#
_entry.id   AF-A0A4R3ZFQ8-F1
#
_cell.length_a   1.000
_cell.length_b   1.000
_cell.length_c   1.000
_cell.angle_alpha   90.00
_cell.angle_beta   90.00
_cell.angle_gamma   90.00
#
_symmetry.space_group_name_H-M   'P 1'
#
loop_
_entity.id
_entity.type
_entity.pdbx_description
1 polymer ?
#
loop_
_entity_poly.entity_id
_entity_poly.type
_entity_poly.pdbx_seq_one_letter_code
_entity_poly.pdbx_strand_id
1 'polypeptide(L)'
;MSYLKRVDNEHVAKMIAFRKMFDDFSSERALEHVNFTEKLVDKKTISEKKWIADQFAVAEMVYKSRRISPDEETLTRAVNVLTALGYTDLARDLGTLTEKVIRSTTFSDIYINNIIDGAIKKNRSDAASGYRHHLSDEILAIMKATWKKNPALSKKKMISKLMIRYEGRVDEGTLDNWIKKEKLLPPKPKKYLISDLVIPSQYE
;
A
#
# COMPACT_ATOMS: atom_id res chain seq x y z
N MET A 1 9.44 -1.22 -13.16
CA MET A 1 8.82 -0.73 -11.91
C MET A 1 7.89 -1.81 -11.36
N SER A 2 7.96 -2.16 -10.07
CA SER A 2 7.08 -3.18 -9.46
C SER A 2 5.62 -2.71 -9.39
N TYR A 3 4.67 -3.58 -9.77
CA TYR A 3 3.23 -3.32 -9.69
C TYR A 3 2.75 -3.06 -8.25
N LEU A 4 3.50 -3.54 -7.26
CA LEU A 4 3.21 -3.33 -5.83
C LEU A 4 3.16 -1.85 -5.43
N LYS A 5 3.84 -0.96 -6.18
CA LYS A 5 3.72 0.49 -5.97
C LYS A 5 2.31 1.03 -6.22
N ARG A 6 1.43 0.28 -6.88
CA ARG A 6 0.04 0.65 -7.20
C ARG A 6 -0.99 0.06 -6.23
N VAL A 7 -0.54 -0.70 -5.23
CA VAL A 7 -1.38 -1.38 -4.24
C VAL A 7 -1.22 -0.69 -2.88
N ASP A 8 -2.29 -0.67 -2.08
CA ASP A 8 -2.26 -0.17 -0.69
C ASP A 8 -1.31 -0.98 0.20
N ASN A 9 -0.61 -0.30 1.13
CA ASN A 9 0.45 -0.92 1.95
C ASN A 9 -0.07 -2.08 2.82
N GLU A 10 -1.30 -1.98 3.32
CA GLU A 10 -1.94 -3.04 4.10
C GLU A 10 -2.12 -4.31 3.26
N HIS A 11 -2.54 -4.16 2.00
CA HIS A 11 -2.76 -5.27 1.09
C HIS A 11 -1.45 -5.88 0.60
N VAL A 12 -0.41 -5.06 0.40
CA VAL A 12 0.95 -5.56 0.12
C VAL A 12 1.47 -6.41 1.29
N ALA A 13 1.28 -5.96 2.53
CA ALA A 13 1.68 -6.72 3.72
C ALA A 13 0.92 -8.05 3.82
N LYS A 14 -0.39 -8.04 3.56
CA LYS A 14 -1.23 -9.24 3.49
C LYS A 14 -0.75 -10.23 2.43
N MET A 15 -0.43 -9.76 1.23
CA MET A 15 0.07 -10.59 0.14
C MET A 15 1.43 -11.23 0.45
N ILE A 16 2.35 -10.50 1.10
CA ILE A 16 3.65 -11.02 1.51
C ILE A 16 3.48 -12.09 2.61
N ALA A 17 2.59 -11.84 3.58
CA ALA A 17 2.27 -12.80 4.62
C ALA A 17 1.64 -14.08 4.03
N PHE A 18 0.68 -13.93 3.11
CA PHE A 18 0.04 -15.03 2.41
C PHE A 18 1.04 -15.84 1.59
N ARG A 19 1.93 -15.18 0.83
CA ARG A 19 2.97 -15.89 0.06
C ARG A 19 3.92 -16.69 0.95
N LYS A 20 4.47 -16.08 2.01
CA LYS A 20 5.33 -16.79 2.98
C LYS A 20 4.61 -17.98 3.60
N MET A 21 3.32 -17.80 3.91
CA MET A 21 2.49 -18.84 4.50
C MET A 21 2.34 -20.06 3.58
N PHE A 22 2.26 -19.89 2.27
CA PHE A 22 2.15 -21.01 1.31
C PHE A 22 3.50 -21.63 0.93
N ASP A 23 4.57 -20.83 0.90
CA ASP A 23 5.93 -21.34 0.65
C ASP A 23 6.34 -22.30 1.79
N ASP A 24 6.02 -21.96 3.05
CA ASP A 24 6.34 -22.76 4.24
C ASP A 24 5.45 -24.01 4.42
N PHE A 25 4.22 -24.01 3.89
CA PHE A 25 3.27 -25.12 4.02
C PHE A 25 3.61 -26.35 3.17
N SER A 26 4.57 -26.23 2.25
CA SER A 26 4.83 -27.23 1.19
C SER A 26 5.52 -28.53 1.65
N SER A 27 5.56 -28.84 2.96
CA SER A 27 6.29 -30.01 3.46
C SER A 27 5.74 -30.76 4.67
N GLU A 28 4.59 -30.38 5.27
CA GLU A 28 4.36 -30.73 6.68
C GLU A 28 3.09 -31.57 6.98
N ARG A 29 3.26 -32.64 7.79
CA ARG A 29 2.20 -33.49 8.36
C ARG A 29 1.32 -32.68 9.33
N ALA A 30 0.12 -33.17 9.67
CA ALA A 30 -0.87 -32.45 10.49
C ALA A 30 -0.34 -31.84 11.81
N LEU A 31 0.64 -32.48 12.48
CA LEU A 31 1.27 -31.96 13.70
C LEU A 31 2.17 -30.74 13.43
N GLU A 32 2.86 -30.76 12.30
CA GLU A 32 3.75 -29.71 11.86
C GLU A 32 2.94 -28.48 11.39
N HIS A 33 1.77 -28.70 10.77
CA HIS A 33 0.79 -27.65 10.45
C HIS A 33 0.31 -26.88 11.71
N VAL A 34 0.05 -27.56 12.82
CA VAL A 34 -0.34 -26.91 14.08
C VAL A 34 0.80 -26.03 14.59
N ASN A 35 2.02 -26.58 14.65
CA ASN A 35 3.21 -25.84 15.08
C ASN A 35 3.52 -24.63 14.19
N PHE A 36 3.32 -24.76 12.87
CA PHE A 36 3.47 -23.69 11.92
C PHE A 36 2.44 -22.58 12.18
N THR A 37 1.16 -22.95 12.35
CA THR A 37 0.08 -22.00 12.61
C THR A 37 0.33 -21.24 13.91
N GLU A 38 0.73 -21.95 14.97
CA GLU A 38 1.10 -21.36 16.26
C GLU A 38 2.23 -20.33 16.13
N LYS A 39 3.30 -20.65 15.39
CA LYS A 39 4.38 -19.70 15.09
C LYS A 39 3.89 -18.50 14.27
N LEU A 40 3.00 -18.72 13.31
CA LEU A 40 2.51 -17.67 12.43
C LEU A 40 1.59 -16.66 13.14
N VAL A 41 0.83 -17.13 14.13
CA VAL A 41 -0.02 -16.28 14.98
C VAL A 41 0.67 -15.76 16.24
N ASP A 42 1.89 -16.21 16.53
CA ASP A 42 2.65 -15.74 17.67
C ASP A 42 2.85 -14.21 17.61
N LYS A 43 2.65 -13.54 18.74
CA LYS A 43 2.76 -12.07 18.90
C LYS A 43 1.85 -11.23 17.98
N LYS A 44 0.86 -11.85 17.30
CA LYS A 44 -0.15 -11.12 16.51
C LYS A 44 -1.29 -10.59 17.37
N THR A 45 -1.86 -9.47 16.96
CA THR A 45 -3.08 -8.91 17.55
C THR A 45 -4.29 -9.80 17.23
N ILE A 46 -5.36 -9.68 18.03
CA ILE A 46 -6.61 -10.44 17.80
C ILE A 46 -7.17 -10.20 16.39
N SER A 47 -7.12 -8.97 15.90
CA SER A 47 -7.58 -8.61 14.55
C SER A 47 -6.76 -9.28 13.45
N GLU A 48 -5.44 -9.36 13.62
CA GLU A 48 -4.56 -10.07 12.68
C GLU A 48 -4.80 -11.58 12.72
N LYS A 49 -4.96 -12.18 13.90
CA LYS A 49 -5.28 -13.61 14.06
C LYS A 49 -6.61 -13.96 13.39
N LYS A 50 -7.64 -13.15 13.59
CA LYS A 50 -8.94 -13.33 12.94
C LYS A 50 -8.81 -13.27 11.42
N TRP A 51 -8.07 -12.29 10.90
CA TRP A 51 -7.84 -12.19 9.45
C TRP A 51 -7.12 -13.42 8.90
N ILE A 52 -6.09 -13.92 9.58
CA ILE A 52 -5.38 -15.16 9.20
C ILE A 52 -6.35 -16.34 9.16
N ALA A 53 -7.19 -16.51 10.19
CA ALA A 53 -8.21 -17.57 10.25
C ALA A 53 -9.23 -17.46 9.10
N ASP A 54 -9.69 -16.25 8.79
CA ASP A 54 -10.61 -16.00 7.68
C ASP A 54 -9.94 -16.37 6.32
N GLN A 55 -8.64 -16.07 6.14
CA GLN A 55 -7.91 -16.49 4.94
C GLN A 55 -7.76 -18.01 4.84
N PHE A 56 -7.52 -18.71 5.95
CA PHE A 56 -7.51 -20.18 5.97
C PHE A 56 -8.87 -20.76 5.56
N ALA A 57 -9.97 -20.20 6.08
CA ALA A 57 -11.32 -20.65 5.72
C ALA A 57 -11.61 -20.43 4.22
N VAL A 58 -11.22 -19.28 3.67
CA VAL A 58 -11.36 -19.01 2.22
C VAL A 58 -10.47 -19.95 1.41
N ALA A 59 -9.23 -20.16 1.82
CA ALA A 59 -8.31 -21.09 1.16
C ALA A 59 -8.85 -22.53 1.16
N GLU A 60 -9.40 -23.00 2.27
CA GLU A 60 -10.02 -24.32 2.38
C GLU A 60 -11.26 -24.44 1.49
N MET A 61 -12.10 -23.41 1.44
CA MET A 61 -13.28 -23.38 0.57
C MET A 61 -12.89 -23.41 -0.92
N VAL A 62 -11.89 -22.63 -1.31
CA VAL A 62 -11.37 -22.61 -2.69
C VAL A 62 -10.75 -23.97 -3.03
N TYR A 63 -9.95 -24.54 -2.14
CA TYR A 63 -9.36 -25.87 -2.34
C TYR A 63 -10.42 -26.96 -2.52
N LYS A 64 -11.47 -26.98 -1.69
CA LYS A 64 -12.55 -27.98 -1.77
C LYS A 64 -13.47 -27.82 -2.99
N SER A 65 -13.64 -26.60 -3.49
CA SER A 65 -14.54 -26.31 -4.61
C SER A 65 -13.86 -26.32 -5.98
N ARG A 66 -12.52 -26.29 -6.02
CA ARG A 66 -11.77 -26.27 -7.28
C ARG A 66 -11.80 -27.63 -7.98
N ARG A 67 -12.06 -27.60 -9.29
CA ARG A 67 -11.86 -28.77 -10.15
C ARG A 67 -10.38 -28.98 -10.41
N ILE A 68 -9.92 -30.22 -10.22
CA ILE A 68 -8.56 -30.64 -10.57
C ILE A 68 -8.45 -30.62 -12.10
N SER A 69 -7.39 -30.01 -12.62
CA SER A 69 -7.13 -29.98 -14.07
C SER A 69 -6.52 -31.30 -14.58
N PRO A 70 -6.65 -31.62 -15.87
CA PRO A 70 -6.04 -32.81 -16.46
C PRO A 70 -4.51 -32.89 -16.25
N ASP A 71 -3.83 -31.75 -16.23
CA ASP A 71 -2.38 -31.67 -16.02
C ASP A 71 -2.00 -32.05 -14.59
N GLU A 72 -2.76 -31.57 -13.60
CA GLU A 72 -2.55 -31.90 -12.19
C GLU A 72 -2.86 -33.37 -11.90
N GLU A 73 -3.87 -33.93 -12.57
CA GLU A 73 -4.17 -35.36 -12.51
C GLU A 73 -3.04 -36.20 -13.12
N THR A 74 -2.46 -35.73 -14.23
CA THR A 74 -1.33 -36.40 -14.90
C THR A 74 -0.07 -36.38 -14.04
N LEU A 75 0.25 -35.23 -13.42
CA LEU A 75 1.36 -35.11 -12.48
C LEU A 75 1.18 -36.02 -11.26
N THR A 76 -0.03 -36.05 -10.69
CA THR A 76 -0.34 -36.92 -9.53
C THR A 76 -0.19 -38.40 -9.90
N ARG A 77 -0.67 -38.81 -11.07
CA ARG A 77 -0.48 -40.19 -11.57
C ARG A 77 0.98 -40.53 -11.76
N ALA A 78 1.79 -39.62 -12.32
CA ALA A 78 3.22 -39.83 -12.49
C ALA A 78 3.94 -40.03 -11.14
N VAL A 79 3.62 -39.22 -10.13
CA VAL A 79 4.15 -39.38 -8.76
C VAL A 79 3.76 -40.74 -8.18
N ASN A 80 2.50 -41.17 -8.33
CA ASN A 80 2.02 -42.45 -7.84
C ASN A 80 2.71 -43.63 -8.51
N VAL A 81 2.92 -43.57 -9.83
CA VAL A 81 3.66 -44.61 -10.59
C VAL A 81 5.11 -44.69 -10.13
N LEU A 82 5.80 -43.55 -9.98
CA LEU A 82 7.18 -43.52 -9.49
C LEU A 82 7.30 -44.08 -8.08
N THR A 83 6.33 -43.77 -7.21
CA THR A 83 6.26 -44.31 -5.86
C THR A 83 6.07 -45.82 -5.87
N ALA A 84 5.12 -46.32 -6.67
CA ALA A 84 4.82 -47.75 -6.78
C ALA A 84 6.00 -48.57 -7.33
N LEU A 85 6.80 -47.96 -8.22
CA LEU A 85 8.00 -48.58 -8.80
C LEU A 85 9.25 -48.45 -7.92
N GLY A 86 9.16 -47.78 -6.76
CA GLY A 86 10.27 -47.63 -5.82
C GLY A 86 11.28 -46.53 -6.15
N TYR A 87 10.97 -45.64 -7.11
CA TYR A 87 11.77 -44.44 -7.41
C TYR A 87 11.49 -43.33 -6.40
N THR A 88 11.80 -43.59 -5.13
CA THR A 88 11.38 -42.80 -3.98
C THR A 88 11.86 -41.35 -3.99
N ASP A 89 13.11 -41.09 -4.37
CA ASP A 89 13.65 -39.73 -4.43
C ASP A 89 13.04 -38.92 -5.57
N LEU A 90 12.89 -39.52 -6.76
CA LEU A 90 12.26 -38.86 -7.91
C LEU A 90 10.76 -38.62 -7.68
N ALA A 91 10.07 -39.57 -7.06
CA ALA A 91 8.68 -39.41 -6.65
C ALA A 91 8.51 -38.26 -5.65
N ARG A 92 9.46 -38.12 -4.70
CA ARG A 92 9.47 -37.02 -3.73
C ARG A 92 9.66 -35.68 -4.43
N ASP A 93 10.68 -35.55 -5.28
CA ASP A 93 10.98 -34.30 -5.98
C ASP A 93 9.81 -33.86 -6.89
N LEU A 94 9.26 -34.79 -7.67
CA LEU A 94 8.10 -34.53 -8.52
C LEU A 94 6.84 -34.23 -7.71
N GLY A 95 6.63 -34.92 -6.59
CA GLY A 95 5.54 -34.67 -5.66
C GLY A 95 5.58 -33.25 -5.09
N THR A 96 6.75 -32.81 -4.62
CA THR A 96 6.95 -31.43 -4.13
C THR A 96 6.71 -30.39 -5.21
N LEU A 97 7.14 -30.64 -6.45
CA LEU A 97 6.85 -29.73 -7.57
C LEU A 97 5.35 -29.67 -7.88
N THR A 98 4.69 -30.83 -7.91
CA THR A 98 3.26 -30.98 -8.18
C THR A 98 2.43 -30.21 -7.15
N GLU A 99 2.74 -30.38 -5.86
CA GLU A 99 2.18 -29.61 -4.75
C GLU A 99 2.32 -28.10 -4.94
N LYS A 100 3.51 -27.62 -5.31
CA LYS A 100 3.75 -26.19 -5.55
C LYS A 100 2.91 -25.65 -6.71
N VAL A 101 2.78 -26.40 -7.80
CA VAL A 101 1.97 -26.02 -8.96
C VAL A 101 0.50 -25.93 -8.57
N ILE A 102 -0.06 -26.99 -7.96
CA ILE A 102 -1.45 -27.05 -7.51
C ILE A 102 -1.78 -25.91 -6.55
N ARG A 103 -0.91 -25.60 -5.59
CA ARG A 103 -1.13 -24.49 -4.65
C ARG A 103 -1.09 -23.14 -5.36
N SER A 104 -0.12 -22.94 -6.25
CA SER A 104 0.02 -21.69 -7.00
C SER A 104 -1.21 -21.41 -7.86
N THR A 105 -1.76 -22.44 -8.52
CA THR A 105 -2.99 -22.33 -9.32
C THR A 105 -4.25 -22.23 -8.45
N THR A 106 -4.30 -22.91 -7.31
CA THR A 106 -5.48 -22.86 -6.43
C THR A 106 -5.63 -21.49 -5.76
N PHE A 107 -4.52 -20.85 -5.37
CA PHE A 107 -4.56 -19.62 -4.59
C PHE A 107 -4.24 -18.35 -5.40
N SER A 108 -4.04 -18.47 -6.72
CA SER A 108 -3.82 -17.32 -7.60
C SER A 108 -4.95 -16.29 -7.51
N ASP A 109 -6.20 -16.76 -7.42
CA ASP A 109 -7.37 -15.89 -7.41
C ASP A 109 -7.45 -15.06 -6.14
N ILE A 110 -7.09 -15.65 -4.99
CA ILE A 110 -7.00 -14.92 -3.70
C ILE A 110 -5.93 -13.82 -3.80
N TYR A 111 -4.80 -14.13 -4.42
CA TYR A 111 -3.71 -13.18 -4.62
C TYR A 111 -4.11 -12.04 -5.56
N ILE A 112 -4.74 -12.36 -6.69
CA ILE A 112 -5.23 -11.39 -7.69
C ILE A 112 -6.31 -10.49 -7.08
N ASN A 113 -7.26 -11.06 -6.33
CA ASN A 113 -8.31 -10.28 -5.67
C ASN A 113 -7.74 -9.28 -4.66
N ASN A 114 -6.76 -9.69 -3.85
CA ASN A 114 -6.07 -8.76 -2.93
C ASN A 114 -5.35 -7.62 -3.66
N ILE A 115 -4.76 -7.89 -4.84
CA ILE A 115 -4.16 -6.84 -5.68
C ILE A 115 -5.23 -5.87 -6.17
N ILE A 116 -6.34 -6.40 -6.70
CA ILE A 116 -7.44 -5.60 -7.25
C ILE A 116 -8.03 -4.72 -6.14
N ASP A 117 -8.39 -5.30 -5.00
CA ASP A 117 -8.99 -4.57 -3.88
C ASP A 117 -8.05 -3.52 -3.31
N GLY A 118 -6.78 -3.88 -3.12
CA GLY A 118 -5.76 -2.94 -2.65
C GLY A 118 -5.49 -1.81 -3.64
N ALA A 119 -5.53 -2.08 -4.95
CA ALA A 119 -5.40 -1.05 -5.98
C ALA A 119 -6.64 -0.13 -6.03
N ILE A 120 -7.84 -0.68 -5.91
CA ILE A 120 -9.09 0.10 -5.83
C ILE A 120 -9.08 1.01 -4.60
N LYS A 121 -8.70 0.47 -3.43
CA LYS A 121 -8.61 1.23 -2.18
C LYS A 121 -7.62 2.38 -2.31
N LYS A 122 -6.43 2.11 -2.86
CA LYS A 122 -5.42 3.14 -3.11
C LYS A 122 -5.93 4.21 -4.07
N ASN A 123 -6.53 3.83 -5.19
CA ASN A 123 -7.08 4.77 -6.16
C ASN A 123 -8.18 5.66 -5.54
N ARG A 124 -9.06 5.09 -4.72
CA ARG A 124 -10.07 5.86 -3.96
C ARG A 124 -9.42 6.81 -2.97
N SER A 125 -8.36 6.38 -2.27
CA SER A 125 -7.62 7.22 -1.33
C SER A 125 -6.93 8.38 -2.04
N ASP A 126 -6.26 8.10 -3.16
CA ASP A 126 -5.58 9.10 -3.99
C ASP A 126 -6.59 10.11 -4.53
N ALA A 127 -7.73 9.65 -5.08
CA ALA A 127 -8.82 10.52 -5.53
C ALA A 127 -9.42 11.36 -4.38
N ALA A 128 -9.61 10.76 -3.20
CA ALA A 128 -10.12 11.47 -2.02
C ALA A 128 -9.11 12.45 -1.41
N SER A 129 -7.82 12.27 -1.70
CA SER A 129 -6.72 13.12 -1.25
C SER A 129 -6.55 14.39 -2.10
N GLY A 130 -7.24 14.52 -3.24
CA GLY A 130 -7.24 15.74 -4.05
C GLY A 130 -7.82 16.95 -3.29
N TYR A 131 -7.54 18.16 -3.78
CA TYR A 131 -8.18 19.35 -3.23
C TYR A 131 -9.66 19.33 -3.59
N ARG A 132 -10.54 19.08 -2.61
CA ARG A 132 -12.00 18.96 -2.83
C ARG A 132 -12.68 20.28 -3.23
N HIS A 133 -11.92 21.36 -3.32
CA HIS A 133 -12.45 22.70 -3.59
C HIS A 133 -12.32 23.02 -5.09
N HIS A 134 -13.43 23.40 -5.73
CA HIS A 134 -13.50 23.69 -7.16
C HIS A 134 -12.55 24.81 -7.62
N LEU A 135 -12.20 25.76 -6.74
CA LEU A 135 -11.24 26.84 -7.03
C LEU A 135 -9.77 26.49 -6.73
N SER A 136 -9.47 25.27 -6.29
CA SER A 136 -8.13 24.91 -5.82
C SER A 136 -7.06 25.07 -6.91
N ASP A 137 -7.32 24.60 -8.13
CA ASP A 137 -6.39 24.72 -9.25
C ASP A 137 -6.12 26.19 -9.62
N GLU A 138 -7.18 27.01 -9.69
CA GLU A 138 -7.08 28.45 -9.99
C GLU A 138 -6.25 29.17 -8.92
N ILE A 139 -6.56 28.94 -7.65
CA ILE A 139 -5.91 29.61 -6.53
C ILE A 139 -4.44 29.19 -6.44
N LEU A 140 -4.12 27.90 -6.63
CA LEU A 140 -2.75 27.40 -6.66
C LEU A 140 -1.95 28.00 -7.83
N ALA A 141 -2.57 28.14 -9.01
CA ALA A 141 -1.95 28.80 -10.15
C ALA A 141 -1.63 30.28 -9.85
N ILE A 142 -2.56 31.00 -9.21
CA ILE A 142 -2.35 32.40 -8.80
C ILE A 142 -1.26 32.52 -7.75
N MET A 143 -1.21 31.63 -6.74
CA MET A 143 -0.14 31.60 -5.73
C MET A 143 1.23 31.45 -6.40
N LYS A 144 1.38 30.45 -7.29
CA LYS A 144 2.62 30.17 -8.03
C LYS A 144 3.04 31.37 -8.89
N ALA A 145 2.11 31.95 -9.65
CA ALA A 145 2.37 33.11 -10.50
C ALA A 145 2.76 34.37 -9.70
N THR A 146 2.07 34.61 -8.58
CA THR A 146 2.29 35.78 -7.73
C THR A 146 3.65 35.71 -7.04
N TRP A 147 4.06 34.56 -6.51
CA TRP A 147 5.40 34.41 -5.92
C TRP A 147 6.52 34.42 -6.96
N LYS A 148 6.26 33.95 -8.18
CA LYS A 148 7.21 34.09 -9.29
C LYS A 148 7.46 35.57 -9.63
N LYS A 149 6.41 36.40 -9.64
CA LYS A 149 6.51 37.84 -9.92
C LYS A 149 6.98 38.66 -8.72
N ASN A 150 6.61 38.27 -7.50
CA ASN A 150 6.96 38.94 -6.25
C ASN A 150 7.49 37.94 -5.21
N PRO A 151 8.78 37.58 -5.31
CA PRO A 151 9.41 36.62 -4.38
C PRO A 151 9.40 37.05 -2.91
N ALA A 152 9.41 38.36 -2.65
CA ALA A 152 9.45 38.93 -1.30
C ALA A 152 8.07 38.94 -0.61
N LEU A 153 7.00 38.53 -1.31
CA LEU A 153 5.66 38.51 -0.73
C LEU A 153 5.56 37.43 0.35
N SER A 154 5.36 37.85 1.61
CA SER A 154 5.21 36.92 2.72
C SER A 154 3.97 36.03 2.56
N LYS A 155 4.03 34.83 3.13
CA LYS A 155 2.92 33.88 3.17
C LYS A 155 1.63 34.50 3.73
N LYS A 156 1.73 35.23 4.84
CA LYS A 156 0.59 35.91 5.47
C LYS A 156 -0.05 36.95 4.54
N LYS A 157 0.77 37.70 3.80
CA LYS A 157 0.29 38.72 2.85
C LYS A 157 -0.31 38.10 1.59
N MET A 158 0.19 36.94 1.15
CA MET A 158 -0.44 36.15 0.09
C MET A 158 -1.84 35.67 0.51
N ILE A 159 -1.96 35.07 1.69
CA ILE A 159 -3.24 34.58 2.21
C ILE A 159 -4.23 35.73 2.35
N SER A 160 -3.83 36.85 2.94
CA SER A 160 -4.68 38.05 3.05
C SER A 160 -5.21 38.55 1.70
N LYS A 161 -4.36 38.58 0.66
CA LYS A 161 -4.79 38.98 -0.69
C LYS A 161 -5.78 38.00 -1.32
N LEU A 162 -5.60 36.70 -1.09
CA LEU A 162 -6.50 35.67 -1.59
C LEU A 162 -7.82 35.66 -0.83
N MET A 163 -7.80 35.89 0.48
CA MET A 163 -9.01 36.05 1.31
C MET A 163 -9.88 37.22 0.81
N ILE A 164 -9.27 38.34 0.42
CA ILE A 164 -10.00 39.48 -0.17
C ILE A 164 -10.56 39.12 -1.55
N ARG A 165 -9.77 38.45 -2.40
CA ARG A 165 -10.20 38.10 -3.77
C ARG A 165 -11.30 37.04 -3.80
N TYR A 166 -11.28 36.10 -2.85
CA TYR A 166 -12.17 34.95 -2.77
C TYR A 166 -13.04 34.99 -1.51
N GLU A 167 -13.46 36.18 -1.11
CA GLU A 167 -14.24 36.41 0.12
C GLU A 167 -15.47 35.48 0.21
N GLY A 168 -15.61 34.81 1.35
CA GLY A 168 -16.70 33.85 1.61
C GLY A 168 -16.61 32.53 0.84
N ARG A 169 -15.62 32.35 -0.04
CA ARG A 169 -15.46 31.12 -0.85
C ARG A 169 -14.38 30.20 -0.31
N VAL A 170 -13.36 30.74 0.37
CA VAL A 170 -12.26 29.96 0.94
C VAL A 170 -11.84 30.58 2.28
N ASP A 171 -11.51 29.75 3.26
CA ASP A 171 -10.99 30.19 4.56
C ASP A 171 -9.46 30.19 4.63
N GLU A 172 -8.90 30.92 5.61
CA GLU A 172 -7.46 31.06 5.82
C GLU A 172 -6.78 29.71 6.11
N GLY A 173 -7.44 28.81 6.86
CA GLY A 173 -6.90 27.49 7.19
C GLY A 173 -6.76 26.60 5.96
N THR A 174 -7.74 26.64 5.05
CA THR A 174 -7.69 25.92 3.77
C THR A 174 -6.53 26.42 2.89
N LEU A 175 -6.34 27.74 2.78
CA LEU A 175 -5.22 28.32 2.03
C LEU A 175 -3.86 27.93 2.65
N ASP A 176 -3.76 27.97 3.98
CA ASP A 176 -2.56 27.56 4.72
C ASP A 176 -2.20 26.09 4.47
N ASN A 177 -3.21 25.21 4.48
CA ASN A 177 -3.06 23.78 4.21
C ASN A 177 -2.58 23.50 2.79
N TRP A 178 -3.12 24.21 1.78
CA TRP A 178 -2.68 24.04 0.39
C TRP A 178 -1.23 24.47 0.20
N ILE A 179 -0.82 25.58 0.82
CA ILE A 179 0.57 26.05 0.81
C ILE A 179 1.51 25.01 1.41
N LYS A 180 1.15 24.41 2.56
CA LYS A 180 1.93 23.34 3.21
C LYS A 180 2.02 22.09 2.32
N LYS A 181 0.89 21.65 1.74
CA LYS A 181 0.78 20.42 0.96
C LYS A 181 1.55 20.49 -0.37
N GLU A 182 1.47 21.61 -1.08
CA GLU A 182 2.28 21.87 -2.30
C GLU A 182 3.74 22.22 -1.98
N LYS A 183 4.12 22.37 -0.70
CA LYS A 183 5.43 22.87 -0.26
C LYS A 183 5.79 24.21 -0.92
N LEU A 184 4.80 25.06 -1.12
CA LEU A 184 5.02 26.40 -1.67
C LEU A 184 5.59 27.29 -0.57
N LEU A 185 6.80 27.78 -0.79
CA LEU A 185 7.44 28.76 0.07
C LEU A 185 7.72 30.02 -0.75
N PRO A 186 7.61 31.23 -0.15
CA PRO A 186 8.15 32.42 -0.78
C PRO A 186 9.63 32.17 -1.09
N PRO A 187 10.09 32.40 -2.34
CA PRO A 187 11.49 32.24 -2.67
C PRO A 187 12.34 33.13 -1.76
N LYS A 188 13.51 32.65 -1.32
CA LYS A 188 14.41 33.46 -0.48
C LYS A 188 14.65 34.81 -1.18
N PRO A 189 14.36 35.95 -0.53
CA PRO A 189 14.52 37.26 -1.15
C PRO A 189 15.99 37.46 -1.55
N LYS A 190 16.22 38.01 -2.75
CA LYS A 190 17.58 38.28 -3.26
C LYS A 190 18.35 39.33 -2.45
N LYS A 191 17.64 40.17 -1.70
CA LYS A 191 18.19 41.14 -0.75
C LYS A 191 17.33 41.14 0.50
N TYR A 192 17.93 40.81 1.63
CA TYR A 192 17.40 41.18 2.94
C TYR A 192 17.83 42.64 3.17
N LEU A 193 16.89 43.55 3.39
CA LEU A 193 17.24 44.83 4.00
C LEU A 193 17.68 44.49 5.42
N ILE A 194 18.94 44.77 5.75
CA ILE A 194 19.48 44.62 7.10
C ILE A 194 18.70 45.62 7.95
N SER A 195 17.77 45.11 8.74
CA SER A 195 17.07 45.88 9.77
C SER A 195 17.80 45.62 11.07
N ASP A 196 18.90 46.35 11.27
CA ASP A 196 19.57 46.33 12.57
C ASP A 196 18.58 46.77 13.65
N LEU A 197 18.62 46.07 14.78
CA LEU A 197 17.76 46.37 15.91
C LEU A 197 18.22 47.70 16.52
N VAL A 198 17.42 48.76 16.35
CA VAL A 198 17.68 50.06 16.98
C VAL A 198 17.23 49.98 18.44
N ILE A 199 18.19 49.95 19.38
CA ILE A 199 17.92 50.05 20.82
C ILE A 199 17.96 51.54 21.19
N PRO A 200 16.88 52.14 21.71
CA PRO A 200 16.90 53.53 22.16
C PRO A 200 17.84 53.72 23.35
N SER A 201 18.51 54.88 23.43
CA SER A 201 19.50 55.23 24.46
C SER A 201 18.99 55.22 25.92
N GLN A 202 17.70 55.01 26.12
CA GLN A 202 17.05 54.88 27.43
C GLN A 202 17.17 53.46 27.99
N TYR A 203 17.69 52.52 27.19
CA TYR A 203 17.78 51.09 27.46
C TYR A 203 19.20 50.53 27.23
N GLU A 204 20.22 51.41 27.17
CA GLU A 204 21.65 51.03 27.28
C GLU A 204 22.10 50.98 28.74
#